data_AF-A0AAW2R202-F1
#
_entry.id   AF-A0AAW2R202-F1
#
_cell.length_a   1.000
_cell.length_b   1.000
_cell.length_c   1.000
_cell.angle_alpha   90.00
_cell.angle_beta   90.00
_cell.angle_gamma   90.00
#
_symmetry.space_group_name_H-M   'P 1'
#
loop_
_entity.id
_entity.type
_entity.pdbx_description
1 polymer ?
#
loop_
_entity_poly.entity_id
_entity_poly.type
_entity_poly.pdbx_seq_one_letter_code
_entity_poly.pdbx_strand_id
1 'polypeptide(L)'
;MPVLDDTLRDIFAAAESCFPKIWKMVDLGCSSGPNSLFVITHILDTVEQLCSKNNFIGSDNSPEFEVFLNDLPDNDFNNLFKLISGQVIGKNKKRRCFLYGSPGSFYGRLFPSNTLHFAYSSYSLHWLSQLYDGEETNPSKKKILSTLLEGISTQEGKPEVKPAIISATRQITERSLANHP
;
A
#
# COMPACT_ATOMS: atom_id res chain seq x y z
N MET A 1 -5.01 -8.63 -11.06
CA MET A 1 -4.90 -7.15 -11.04
C MET A 1 -3.64 -6.79 -11.84
N PRO A 2 -3.73 -6.40 -13.13
CA PRO A 2 -2.59 -6.54 -14.07
C PRO A 2 -1.29 -5.86 -13.63
N VAL A 3 -1.32 -4.57 -13.28
CA VAL A 3 -0.12 -3.83 -12.84
C VAL A 3 0.51 -4.44 -11.59
N LEU A 4 -0.32 -4.91 -10.65
CA LEU A 4 0.13 -5.58 -9.43
C LEU A 4 0.77 -6.94 -9.76
N ASP A 5 0.15 -7.72 -10.64
CA ASP A 5 0.65 -9.04 -11.06
C ASP A 5 1.99 -8.93 -11.79
N ASP A 6 2.14 -7.93 -12.66
CA ASP A 6 3.39 -7.67 -13.38
C ASP A 6 4.49 -7.20 -12.42
N THR A 7 4.17 -6.31 -11.47
CA THR A 7 5.13 -5.89 -10.43
C THR A 7 5.64 -7.09 -9.62
N LEU A 8 4.75 -8.00 -9.23
CA LEU A 8 5.13 -9.21 -8.50
C LEU A 8 6.00 -10.13 -9.36
N ARG A 9 5.71 -10.27 -10.66
CA ARG A 9 6.55 -11.05 -11.58
C ARG A 9 7.95 -10.47 -11.70
N ASP A 10 8.08 -9.16 -11.81
CA ASP A 10 9.38 -8.47 -11.92
C ASP A 10 10.22 -8.67 -10.65
N ILE A 11 9.60 -8.58 -9.47
CA ILE A 11 10.26 -8.88 -8.18
C ILE A 11 10.80 -10.32 -8.16
N PHE A 12 10.03 -11.28 -8.66
CA PHE A 12 10.43 -12.68 -8.68
C PHE A 12 11.47 -12.99 -9.74
N ALA A 13 11.44 -12.31 -10.89
CA ALA A 13 12.46 -12.43 -11.93
C ALA A 13 13.81 -11.87 -11.46
N ALA A 14 13.80 -10.85 -10.61
CA ALA A 14 15.00 -10.28 -10.00
C ALA A 14 15.55 -11.07 -8.80
N ALA A 15 14.77 -12.00 -8.24
CA ALA A 15 15.19 -12.81 -7.09
C ALA A 15 16.20 -13.88 -7.53
N GLU A 16 17.46 -13.74 -7.09
CA GLU A 16 18.55 -14.68 -7.39
C GLU A 16 18.32 -16.06 -6.75
N SER A 17 17.62 -16.98 -7.41
CA SER A 17 17.49 -18.42 -7.08
C SER A 17 17.02 -18.84 -5.67
N CYS A 18 16.90 -17.92 -4.71
CA CYS A 18 16.51 -18.16 -3.33
C CYS A 18 15.43 -17.16 -2.91
N PHE A 19 14.24 -17.67 -2.64
CA PHE A 19 13.14 -16.88 -2.10
C PHE A 19 13.18 -16.88 -0.57
N PRO A 20 12.87 -15.77 0.11
CA PRO A 20 12.88 -15.72 1.56
C PRO A 20 11.87 -16.73 2.14
N LYS A 21 12.27 -17.40 3.22
CA LYS A 21 11.37 -18.31 3.95
C LYS A 21 10.14 -17.59 4.52
N ILE A 22 10.32 -16.34 4.94
CA ILE A 22 9.26 -15.44 5.40
C ILE A 22 9.20 -14.26 4.45
N TRP A 23 8.10 -14.14 3.72
CA TRP A 23 7.83 -13.00 2.86
C TRP A 23 6.97 -11.98 3.61
N LYS A 24 7.43 -10.74 3.62
CA LYS A 24 6.88 -9.65 4.44
C LYS A 24 6.33 -8.55 3.54
N MET A 25 5.08 -8.16 3.76
CA MET A 25 4.46 -7.07 3.02
C MET A 25 3.67 -6.12 3.91
N VAL A 26 3.46 -4.90 3.42
CA VAL A 26 2.58 -3.92 4.06
C VAL A 26 1.53 -3.41 3.06
N ASP A 27 0.31 -3.18 3.55
CA ASP A 27 -0.71 -2.35 2.91
C ASP A 27 -0.79 -1.00 3.63
N LEU A 28 -0.47 0.10 2.93
CA LEU A 28 -0.39 1.46 3.45
C LEU A 28 -1.71 2.20 3.20
N GLY A 29 -2.40 2.56 4.28
CA GLY A 29 -3.76 3.09 4.27
C GLY A 29 -4.80 2.00 3.99
N CYS A 30 -4.82 0.96 4.82
CA CYS A 30 -5.67 -0.22 4.66
C CYS A 30 -7.17 0.06 4.94
N SER A 31 -7.48 1.18 5.59
CA SER A 31 -8.80 1.52 6.12
C SER A 31 -9.34 0.40 7.03
N SER A 32 -10.67 0.33 7.17
CA SER A 32 -11.37 -0.62 8.04
C SER A 32 -12.25 -1.62 7.28
N GLY A 33 -12.34 -1.51 5.94
CA GLY A 33 -13.21 -2.31 5.08
C GLY A 33 -12.55 -3.59 4.53
N PRO A 34 -13.30 -4.42 3.79
CA PRO A 34 -12.79 -5.69 3.26
C PRO A 34 -11.87 -5.54 2.05
N ASN A 35 -11.75 -4.34 1.47
CA ASN A 35 -10.98 -4.10 0.24
C ASN A 35 -9.50 -4.48 0.40
N SER A 36 -8.89 -4.06 1.51
CA SER A 36 -7.50 -4.42 1.85
C SER A 36 -7.31 -5.93 1.87
N LEU A 37 -8.22 -6.65 2.55
CA LEU A 37 -8.16 -8.11 2.65
C LEU A 37 -8.34 -8.83 1.32
N PHE A 38 -9.17 -8.29 0.42
CA PHE A 38 -9.33 -8.80 -0.94
C PHE A 38 -8.01 -8.69 -1.72
N VAL A 39 -7.37 -7.52 -1.70
CA VAL A 39 -6.11 -7.30 -2.41
C VAL A 39 -4.99 -8.14 -1.81
N ILE A 40 -4.89 -8.21 -0.48
CA ILE A 40 -3.91 -9.06 0.21
C ILE A 40 -4.10 -10.52 -0.19
N THR A 41 -5.33 -11.03 -0.21
CA THR A 41 -5.60 -12.42 -0.64
C THR A 41 -5.07 -12.65 -2.05
N HIS A 42 -5.35 -11.73 -2.99
CA HIS A 42 -4.86 -11.80 -4.36
C HIS A 42 -3.32 -11.79 -4.43
N ILE A 43 -2.65 -10.92 -3.67
CA ILE A 43 -1.17 -10.87 -3.60
C ILE A 43 -0.60 -12.20 -3.11
N LEU A 44 -1.15 -12.73 -2.02
CA LEU A 44 -0.69 -14.00 -1.44
C LEU A 44 -0.87 -15.16 -2.42
N ASP A 45 -2.01 -15.23 -3.09
CA ASP A 45 -2.29 -16.24 -4.13
C ASP A 45 -1.27 -16.14 -5.29
N THR A 46 -1.00 -14.92 -5.77
CA THR A 46 -0.02 -14.69 -6.84
C THR A 46 1.40 -15.05 -6.40
N VAL A 47 1.80 -14.68 -5.19
CA VAL A 47 3.12 -15.02 -4.64
C VAL A 47 3.30 -16.53 -4.52
N GLU A 48 2.34 -17.27 -3.97
CA GLU A 48 2.40 -18.73 -3.88
C GLU A 48 2.53 -19.39 -5.26
N GLN A 49 1.80 -18.88 -6.26
CA GLN A 49 1.92 -19.35 -7.64
C GLN A 49 3.30 -19.09 -8.23
N LEU A 50 3.88 -17.91 -7.98
CA LEU A 50 5.20 -17.56 -8.48
C LEU A 50 6.30 -18.37 -7.77
N CYS A 51 6.20 -18.60 -6.46
CA CYS A 51 7.11 -19.48 -5.73
C CYS A 51 7.11 -20.89 -6.31
N SER A 52 5.91 -21.43 -6.60
CA SER A 52 5.74 -22.77 -7.16
C SER A 52 6.32 -22.87 -8.58
N LYS A 53 6.05 -21.87 -9.44
CA LYS A 53 6.54 -21.84 -10.83
C LYS A 53 8.06 -21.74 -10.94
N ASN A 54 8.68 -21.00 -10.03
CA ASN A 54 10.13 -20.77 -10.04
C ASN A 54 10.90 -21.84 -9.24
N ASN A 55 10.24 -22.88 -8.73
CA ASN A 55 10.83 -23.92 -7.88
C ASN A 55 11.58 -23.35 -6.66
N PHE A 56 11.18 -22.18 -6.18
CA PHE A 56 11.85 -21.52 -5.05
C PHE A 56 11.60 -22.22 -3.72
N ILE A 57 10.56 -23.04 -3.65
CA ILE A 57 10.21 -23.79 -2.46
C ILE A 57 9.89 -25.22 -2.91
N GLY A 58 10.43 -26.21 -2.21
CA GLY A 58 10.15 -27.63 -2.50
C GLY A 58 8.66 -27.94 -2.42
N SER A 59 8.23 -29.04 -3.05
CA SER A 59 6.83 -29.42 -3.25
C SER A 59 5.94 -29.44 -2.00
N ASP A 60 6.54 -29.50 -0.80
CA ASP A 60 5.84 -29.59 0.49
C ASP A 60 5.89 -28.31 1.36
N ASN A 61 6.48 -27.19 0.89
CA ASN A 61 6.53 -25.95 1.67
C ASN A 61 5.95 -24.76 0.89
N SER A 62 4.97 -24.06 1.48
CA SER A 62 4.58 -22.70 1.09
C SER A 62 5.47 -21.68 1.82
N PRO A 63 5.65 -20.43 1.36
CA PRO A 63 6.35 -19.45 2.19
C PRO A 63 5.49 -19.06 3.41
N GLU A 64 6.13 -18.60 4.48
CA GLU A 64 5.40 -17.92 5.56
C GLU A 64 5.19 -16.47 5.17
N PHE A 65 4.02 -15.93 5.52
CA PHE A 65 3.64 -14.56 5.19
C PHE A 65 3.47 -13.73 6.46
N GLU A 66 4.13 -12.58 6.51
CA GLU A 66 3.82 -11.52 7.46
C GLU A 66 3.21 -10.34 6.69
N VAL A 67 1.98 -9.97 7.05
CA VAL A 67 1.24 -8.89 6.41
C VAL A 67 0.95 -7.80 7.43
N PHE A 68 1.44 -6.60 7.18
CA PHE A 68 1.18 -5.44 8.00
C PHE A 68 0.07 -4.60 7.37
N LEU A 69 -0.96 -4.32 8.16
CA LEU A 69 -2.08 -3.46 7.82
C LEU A 69 -1.80 -2.11 8.48
N ASN A 70 -1.38 -1.13 7.69
CA ASN A 70 -1.06 0.20 8.18
C ASN A 70 -2.20 1.18 7.87
N ASP A 71 -2.54 1.99 8.86
CA ASP A 71 -3.37 3.18 8.71
C ASP A 71 -3.08 4.12 9.89
N LEU A 72 -3.71 5.30 9.91
CA LEU A 72 -3.64 6.21 11.04
C LEU A 72 -4.16 5.55 12.33
N PRO A 73 -3.69 6.00 13.52
CA PRO A 73 -4.14 5.45 14.80
C PRO A 73 -5.66 5.48 15.02
N ASP A 74 -6.36 6.41 14.38
CA ASP A 74 -7.82 6.58 14.49
C ASP A 74 -8.62 5.61 13.61
N ASN A 75 -7.97 4.79 12.78
CA ASN A 75 -8.63 3.77 11.98
C ASN A 75 -9.25 2.68 12.86
N ASP A 76 -10.40 2.12 12.44
CA ASP A 76 -11.08 1.03 13.15
C ASP A 76 -10.43 -0.33 12.84
N PHE A 77 -9.24 -0.54 13.41
CA PHE A 77 -8.54 -1.83 13.36
C PHE A 77 -9.35 -2.96 14.02
N ASN A 78 -10.23 -2.65 14.97
CA ASN A 78 -11.07 -3.68 15.59
C ASN A 78 -12.05 -4.28 14.58
N ASN A 79 -12.67 -3.45 13.74
CA ASN A 79 -13.50 -3.94 12.64
C ASN A 79 -12.68 -4.74 11.63
N LEU A 80 -11.50 -4.24 11.25
CA LEU A 80 -10.61 -4.94 10.33
C LEU A 80 -10.22 -6.34 10.86
N PHE A 81 -9.84 -6.45 12.13
CA PHE A 81 -9.49 -7.73 12.75
C PHE A 81 -10.68 -8.71 12.84
N LYS A 82 -11.91 -8.22 13.03
CA LYS A 82 -13.11 -9.06 12.93
C LYS A 82 -13.25 -9.65 11.52
N LEU A 83 -13.03 -8.86 10.47
CA LEU A 83 -13.11 -9.31 9.08
C LEU A 83 -12.02 -10.33 8.70
N ILE A 84 -10.80 -10.17 9.21
CA ILE A 84 -9.66 -11.09 8.95
C ILE A 84 -10.01 -12.53 9.33
N SER A 85 -10.65 -12.71 10.48
CA SER A 85 -11.04 -14.03 10.99
C SER A 85 -11.98 -14.78 10.03
N GLY A 86 -12.78 -14.04 9.24
CA GLY A 86 -13.72 -14.59 8.27
C GLY A 86 -13.19 -14.73 6.83
N GLN A 87 -12.29 -13.85 6.37
CA GLN A 87 -11.97 -13.74 4.92
C GLN A 87 -10.58 -14.28 4.52
N VAL A 88 -9.53 -13.96 5.27
CA VAL A 88 -8.14 -14.29 4.87
C VAL A 88 -7.71 -15.65 5.40
N ILE A 89 -8.06 -15.95 6.65
CA ILE A 89 -7.74 -17.23 7.29
C ILE A 89 -8.73 -18.34 6.87
N GLY A 90 -9.96 -17.96 6.51
CA GLY A 90 -11.05 -18.89 6.23
C GLY A 90 -10.96 -19.65 4.90
N LYS A 91 -10.39 -19.06 3.84
CA LYS A 91 -10.38 -19.65 2.49
C LYS A 91 -9.32 -20.72 2.28
N ASN A 92 -8.17 -20.63 2.96
CA ASN A 92 -7.09 -21.61 2.84
C ASN A 92 -6.47 -21.89 4.20
N LYS A 93 -7.06 -22.84 4.95
CA LYS A 93 -6.61 -23.23 6.31
C LYS A 93 -5.17 -23.76 6.37
N LYS A 94 -4.51 -24.00 5.23
CA LYS A 94 -3.11 -24.44 5.15
C LYS A 94 -2.12 -23.29 4.94
N ARG A 95 -2.58 -22.08 4.61
CA ARG A 95 -1.69 -20.92 4.39
C ARG A 95 -1.12 -20.44 5.72
N ARG A 96 0.21 -20.31 5.79
CA ARG A 96 0.91 -19.74 6.94
C ARG A 96 0.99 -18.22 6.79
N CYS A 97 -0.07 -17.52 7.16
CA CYS A 97 -0.17 -16.06 7.06
C CYS A 97 -0.49 -15.43 8.41
N PHE A 98 0.31 -14.45 8.80
CA PHE A 98 0.23 -13.71 10.05
C PHE A 98 -0.02 -12.24 9.73
N LEU A 99 -1.12 -11.69 10.27
CA LEU A 99 -1.53 -10.31 10.02
C LEU A 99 -1.30 -9.47 11.28
N TYR A 100 -0.78 -8.26 11.07
CA TYR A 100 -0.45 -7.30 12.12
C TYR A 100 -1.09 -5.95 11.82
N GLY A 101 -1.60 -5.26 12.83
CA GLY A 101 -1.92 -3.84 12.72
C GLY A 101 -0.66 -2.99 12.96
N SER A 102 -0.44 -1.98 12.13
CA SER A 102 0.66 -1.02 12.26
C SER A 102 0.10 0.41 12.27
N PRO A 103 -0.40 0.89 13.42
CA PRO A 103 -0.97 2.24 13.51
C PRO A 103 0.12 3.31 13.39
N GLY A 104 -0.07 4.28 12.50
CA GLY A 104 0.84 5.39 12.29
C GLY A 104 0.76 5.97 10.89
N SER A 105 1.23 7.21 10.73
CA SER A 105 1.34 7.82 9.41
C SER A 105 2.44 7.16 8.60
N PHE A 106 2.13 6.72 7.38
CA PHE A 106 3.12 6.24 6.42
C PHE A 106 3.99 7.35 5.81
N TYR A 107 3.75 8.62 6.15
CA TYR A 107 4.69 9.71 5.88
C TYR A 107 5.86 9.74 6.87
N GLY A 108 5.77 8.98 7.96
CA GLY A 108 6.87 8.71 8.90
C GLY A 108 7.47 7.32 8.71
N ARG A 109 8.47 6.99 9.52
CA ARG A 109 9.06 5.64 9.55
C ARG A 109 8.14 4.67 10.31
N LEU A 110 7.69 3.62 9.61
CA LEU A 110 6.88 2.55 10.19
C LEU A 110 7.67 1.27 10.49
N PHE A 111 8.72 0.99 9.71
CA PHE A 111 9.49 -0.25 9.79
C PHE A 111 11.00 0.01 9.82
N PRO A 112 11.80 -0.90 10.42
CA PRO A 112 13.25 -0.87 10.27
C PRO A 112 13.66 -1.05 8.80
N SER A 113 14.85 -0.56 8.46
CA SER A 113 15.39 -0.68 7.10
C SER A 113 15.54 -2.15 6.68
N ASN A 114 15.30 -2.45 5.40
CA ASN A 114 15.47 -3.78 4.79
C ASN A 114 14.63 -4.90 5.44
N THR A 115 13.43 -4.58 5.92
CA THR A 115 12.53 -5.56 6.55
C THR A 115 11.38 -6.03 5.64
N LEU A 116 10.89 -5.15 4.76
CA LEU A 116 9.78 -5.44 3.87
C LEU A 116 10.27 -5.92 2.51
N HIS A 117 9.57 -6.91 1.94
CA HIS A 117 9.81 -7.39 0.58
C HIS A 117 8.87 -6.71 -0.43
N PHE A 118 7.70 -6.25 0.05
CA PHE A 118 6.71 -5.60 -0.80
C PHE A 118 5.89 -4.57 -0.03
N ALA A 119 5.58 -3.45 -0.66
CA ALA A 119 4.68 -2.43 -0.12
C ALA A 119 3.58 -2.13 -1.14
N TYR A 120 2.35 -2.14 -0.67
CA TYR A 120 1.16 -1.80 -1.45
C TYR A 120 0.51 -0.55 -0.86
N SER A 121 -0.07 0.27 -1.73
CA SER A 121 -0.89 1.41 -1.35
C SER A 121 -1.90 1.65 -2.46
N SER A 122 -3.16 1.89 -2.10
CA SER A 122 -4.21 2.20 -3.06
C SER A 122 -5.11 3.29 -2.50
N TYR A 123 -5.25 4.39 -3.23
CA TYR A 123 -6.07 5.53 -2.80
C TYR A 123 -5.67 6.15 -1.45
N SER A 124 -4.42 6.00 -1.00
CA SER A 124 -3.95 6.56 0.27
C SER A 124 -2.96 7.73 0.09
N LEU A 125 -2.11 7.66 -0.94
CA LEU A 125 -1.03 8.64 -1.17
C LEU A 125 -1.48 10.06 -1.55
N HIS A 126 -2.76 10.25 -1.87
CA HIS A 126 -3.30 11.56 -2.22
C HIS A 126 -3.64 12.42 -0.99
N TRP A 127 -3.66 11.84 0.21
CA TRP A 127 -3.93 12.54 1.47
C TRP A 127 -2.69 13.24 1.98
N LEU A 128 -2.69 14.57 2.02
CA LEU A 128 -1.55 15.34 2.51
C LEU A 128 -1.37 15.18 4.03
N SER A 129 -0.11 15.12 4.49
CA SER A 129 0.23 14.99 5.92
C SER A 129 -0.12 16.23 6.75
N GLN A 130 -0.11 17.40 6.11
CA GLN A 130 -0.49 18.67 6.70
C GLN A 130 -1.23 19.48 5.63
N LEU A 131 -2.16 20.32 6.08
CA LEU A 131 -2.66 21.39 5.24
C LEU A 131 -1.48 22.31 4.92
N TYR A 132 -1.46 22.87 3.72
CA TYR A 132 -0.54 23.96 3.43
C TYR A 132 -0.85 25.12 4.38
N ASP A 133 -0.05 25.30 5.42
CA ASP A 133 -0.08 26.50 6.24
C ASP A 133 0.57 27.63 5.43
N GLY A 134 -0.30 28.37 4.75
CA GLY A 134 0.07 29.41 3.83
C GLY A 134 0.09 30.78 4.50
N GLU A 135 0.94 31.01 5.50
CA GLU A 135 1.55 32.33 5.65
C GLU A 135 2.74 32.45 4.68
N GLU A 136 2.42 32.53 3.38
CA GLU A 136 3.09 33.40 2.44
C GLU A 136 2.32 33.41 1.11
N THR A 137 1.80 34.58 0.79
CA THR A 137 0.91 34.91 -0.34
C THR A 137 1.63 34.77 -1.68
N ASN A 138 1.72 33.56 -2.23
CA ASN A 138 1.98 33.39 -3.66
C ASN A 138 0.67 33.06 -4.41
N PRO A 139 0.17 33.95 -5.31
CA PRO A 139 -1.05 33.76 -6.07
C PRO A 139 -1.10 32.43 -6.84
N SER A 140 0.06 31.94 -7.30
CA SER A 140 0.19 30.67 -8.00
C SER A 140 -0.09 29.46 -7.10
N LYS A 141 0.31 29.51 -5.82
CA LYS A 141 0.05 28.44 -4.84
C LYS A 141 -1.41 28.43 -4.38
N LYS A 142 -2.02 29.60 -4.23
CA LYS A 142 -3.46 29.72 -3.90
C LYS A 142 -4.34 29.15 -5.02
N LYS A 143 -3.95 29.36 -6.28
CA LYS A 143 -4.60 28.77 -7.45
C LYS A 143 -4.48 27.25 -7.48
N ILE A 144 -3.33 26.69 -7.10
CA ILE A 144 -3.14 25.23 -7.02
C ILE A 144 -4.01 24.64 -5.90
N LEU A 145 -4.05 25.27 -4.73
CA LEU A 145 -4.87 24.80 -3.60
C LEU A 145 -6.36 24.88 -3.92
N SER A 146 -6.82 25.96 -4.57
CA SER A 146 -8.21 26.08 -5.01
C SER A 146 -8.56 25.05 -6.08
N THR A 147 -7.67 24.77 -7.05
CA THR A 147 -7.87 23.72 -8.05
C THR A 147 -7.85 22.32 -7.44
N LEU A 148 -7.05 22.06 -6.40
CA LEU A 148 -7.07 20.80 -5.66
C LEU A 148 -8.38 20.64 -4.87
N LEU A 149 -8.84 21.68 -4.18
CA LEU A 149 -10.10 21.67 -3.43
C LEU A 149 -11.33 21.55 -4.36
N GLU A 150 -11.33 22.24 -5.51
CA GLU A 150 -12.34 22.09 -6.56
C GLU A 150 -12.29 20.68 -7.19
N GLY A 151 -11.10 20.12 -7.40
CA GLY A 151 -10.92 18.75 -7.90
C GLY A 151 -11.39 17.68 -6.92
N ILE A 152 -11.25 17.90 -5.62
CA ILE A 152 -11.80 17.04 -4.56
C ILE A 152 -13.33 17.18 -4.49
N SER A 153 -13.87 18.39 -4.66
CA SER A 153 -15.31 18.64 -4.69
C SER A 153 -16.01 18.15 -5.96
N THR A 154 -15.29 17.88 -7.04
CA THR A 154 -15.84 17.47 -8.35
C THR A 154 -15.59 16.00 -8.70
N GLN A 155 -15.53 15.11 -7.69
CA GLN A 155 -15.58 13.65 -7.87
C GLN A 155 -16.84 13.13 -8.60
N GLU A 156 -17.69 14.01 -9.13
CA GLU A 156 -18.62 13.70 -10.21
C GLU A 156 -18.08 14.19 -11.58
N GLY A 157 -17.24 13.37 -12.22
CA GLY A 157 -17.43 13.06 -13.64
C GLY A 157 -16.72 13.86 -14.74
N LYS A 158 -15.48 14.37 -14.61
CA LYS A 158 -14.72 14.84 -15.79
C LYS A 158 -13.25 14.37 -15.90
N PRO A 159 -12.74 14.03 -17.11
CA PRO A 159 -11.46 13.32 -17.29
C PRO A 159 -10.20 14.21 -17.24
N GLU A 160 -10.32 15.52 -17.47
CA GLU A 160 -9.18 16.45 -17.62
C GLU A 160 -8.52 16.88 -16.29
N VAL A 161 -9.13 16.59 -15.14
CA VAL A 161 -8.63 17.02 -13.82
C VAL A 161 -7.53 16.08 -13.28
N LYS A 162 -7.48 14.84 -13.76
CA LYS A 162 -6.54 13.80 -13.29
C LYS A 162 -5.05 14.15 -13.47
N PRO A 163 -4.58 14.69 -14.61
CA PRO A 163 -3.16 14.95 -14.82
C PRO A 163 -2.61 16.06 -13.92
N ALA A 164 -3.42 17.08 -13.62
CA ALA A 164 -3.02 18.19 -12.76
C ALA A 164 -2.87 17.77 -11.29
N ILE A 165 -3.78 16.93 -10.79
CA ILE A 165 -3.70 16.37 -9.44
C ILE A 165 -2.49 15.44 -9.31
N ILE A 166 -2.27 14.56 -10.29
CA ILE A 166 -1.12 13.64 -10.30
C ILE A 166 0.21 14.42 -10.31
N SER A 167 0.31 15.49 -11.10
CA SER A 167 1.49 16.36 -11.14
C SER A 167 1.73 17.06 -9.80
N ALA A 168 0.67 17.58 -9.18
CA ALA A 168 0.77 18.24 -7.87
C ALA A 168 1.16 17.25 -6.76
N THR A 169 0.54 16.06 -6.70
CA THR A 169 0.91 15.01 -5.74
C THR A 169 2.36 14.58 -5.93
N ARG A 170 2.84 14.41 -7.18
CA ARG A 170 4.22 14.06 -7.48
C ARG A 170 5.21 15.12 -7.00
N GLN A 171 4.94 16.39 -7.27
CA GLN A 171 5.83 17.50 -6.88
C GLN A 171 5.93 17.68 -5.35
N ILE A 172 4.87 17.32 -4.63
CA ILE A 172 4.83 17.34 -3.17
C ILE A 172 5.57 16.15 -2.58
N THR A 173 5.34 14.94 -3.12
CA THR A 173 6.07 13.73 -2.71
C THR A 173 7.56 13.86 -2.94
N GLU A 174 8.00 14.40 -4.10
CA GLU A 174 9.41 14.64 -4.41
C GLU A 174 10.06 15.67 -3.47
N ARG A 175 9.31 16.70 -3.03
CA ARG A 175 9.81 17.70 -2.06
C ARG A 175 9.84 17.19 -0.63
N SER A 176 8.91 16.31 -0.25
CA SER A 176 8.94 15.64 1.06
C SER A 176 10.12 14.68 1.17
N LEU A 177 10.51 14.03 0.06
CA LEU A 177 11.68 13.16 -0.01
C LEU A 177 13.01 13.94 -0.02
N ALA A 178 13.02 15.18 -0.53
CA ALA A 178 14.23 16.01 -0.61
C ALA A 178 14.55 16.79 0.69
N ASN A 179 13.62 16.85 1.65
CA ASN A 179 13.73 17.70 2.84
C ASN A 179 14.03 16.94 4.15
N HIS A 180 14.44 15.68 4.09
CA HIS A 180 14.96 14.97 5.28
C HIS A 180 16.46 14.66 5.12
N PRO A 181 17.29 14.99 6.13
CA PRO A 181 18.74 14.76 6.12
C PRO A 181 19.12 13.28 6.24
#